data_AF-A0A963RGI6-F1
#
_entry.id   AF-A0A963RGI6-F1
#
_cell.length_a   1.000
_cell.length_b   1.000
_cell.length_c   1.000
_cell.angle_alpha   90.00
_cell.angle_beta   90.00
_cell.angle_gamma   90.00
#
_symmetry.space_group_name_H-M   'P 1'
#
loop_
_entity.id
_entity.type
_entity.pdbx_description
1 polymer ?
#
loop_
_entity_poly.entity_id
_entity_poly.type
_entity_poly.pdbx_seq_one_letter_code
_entity_poly.pdbx_strand_id
1 'polypeptide(L)' 'EGVVYLTMQGACAGCPSSTATLKQGIESLLKHYVPEVSEVRAA' A
#
# COMPACT_ATOMS: atom_id res chain seq x y z
N GLU A 1 -10.94 11.27 -6.15
CA GLU A 1 -9.89 11.03 -5.15
C GLU A 1 -9.19 9.73 -5.53
N GLY A 2 -7.88 9.73 -5.75
CA GLY A 2 -7.12 8.57 -6.23
C GLY A 2 -6.74 7.62 -5.10
N VAL A 3 -7.75 7.14 -4.36
CA VAL A 3 -7.54 6.22 -3.23
C VAL A 3 -7.70 4.79 -3.71
N VAL A 4 -6.64 3.99 -3.54
CA VAL A 4 -6.64 2.57 -3.94
C VAL A 4 -6.77 1.71 -2.69
N TYR A 5 -7.76 0.82 -2.69
CA TYR A 5 -7.98 -0.14 -1.61
C TYR A 5 -7.37 -1.47 -1.98
N LEU A 6 -6.44 -1.95 -1.15
CA LEU A 6 -5.70 -3.19 -1.39
C LEU A 6 -5.81 -4.09 -0.16
N THR A 7 -6.15 -5.35 -0.37
CA THR A 7 -5.96 -6.39 0.64
C THR A 7 -4.50 -6.84 0.58
N MET A 8 -3.67 -6.32 1.49
CA MET A 8 -2.26 -6.68 1.54
C MET A 8 -2.10 -8.12 2.05
N GLN A 9 -1.56 -9.00 1.20
CA GLN A 9 -1.15 -10.36 1.59
C GLN A 9 0.37 -10.44 1.62
N GLY A 10 0.96 -10.59 2.81
CA GLY A 10 2.41 -10.65 3.01
C GLY A 10 2.81 -11.54 4.19
N ALA A 11 4.04 -12.04 4.17
CA ALA A 11 4.59 -13.07 5.08
C ALA A 11 4.58 -12.72 6.59
N CYS A 12 4.17 -11.51 6.95
CA CYS A 12 4.02 -11.06 8.34
C CYS A 12 2.61 -10.51 8.57
N ALA A 13 1.59 -11.31 8.22
CA ALA A 13 0.15 -11.02 8.35
C ALA A 13 -0.31 -10.54 9.75
N GLY A 14 0.57 -10.49 10.75
CA GLY A 14 0.29 -9.99 12.09
C GLY A 14 1.34 -9.03 12.67
N CYS A 15 2.37 -8.61 11.92
CA CYS A 15 3.36 -7.66 12.41
C CYS A 15 3.02 -6.23 11.93
N PRO A 16 2.56 -5.33 12.83
CA PRO A 16 2.19 -3.96 12.46
C PRO A 16 3.37 -3.17 11.88
N SER A 17 4.61 -3.50 12.26
CA SER A 17 5.81 -2.87 11.70
C SER A 17 6.05 -3.22 10.23
N SER A 18 5.77 -4.47 9.83
CA SER A 18 5.93 -4.94 8.45
C SER A 18 4.79 -4.47 7.54
N THR A 19 3.60 -4.21 8.11
CA THR A 19 2.47 -3.67 7.34
C THR A 19 2.72 -2.21 6.93
N ALA A 20 3.33 -1.42 7.82
CA ALA A 20 3.68 -0.03 7.51
C ALA A 20 4.72 0.09 6.39
N THR A 21 5.78 -0.72 6.44
CA THR A 21 6.82 -0.72 5.39
C THR A 21 6.28 -1.24 4.05
N LEU A 22 5.46 -2.30 4.07
CA LEU A 22 4.84 -2.85 2.87
C LEU A 22 3.90 -1.82 2.21
N LYS A 23 3.06 -1.16 3.01
CA LYS A 23 2.16 -0.09 2.54
C LYS A 23 2.94 1.02 1.84
N GLN A 24 4.01 1.52 2.47
CA GLN A 24 4.83 2.59 1.90
C GLN A 24 5.52 2.18 0.60
N GLY A 25 6.06 0.95 0.54
CA GLY A 25 6.67 0.44 -0.69
C GLY A 25 5.68 0.36 -1.85
N ILE A 26 4.49 -0.19 -1.59
CA ILE A 26 3.42 -0.33 -2.60
C ILE A 26 2.90 1.05 -3.05
N GLU A 27 2.69 1.98 -2.11
CA GLU A 27 2.24 3.33 -2.44
C GLU A 27 3.26 4.08 -3.31
N SER A 28 4.56 3.97 -3.00
CA SER A 28 5.62 4.57 -3.81
C SER A 28 5.67 3.99 -5.22
N LEU A 29 5.55 2.67 -5.34
CA LEU A 29 5.47 1.97 -6.62
C LEU A 29 4.26 2.41 -7.44
N LEU A 30 3.06 2.43 -6.82
CA LEU A 30 1.84 2.82 -7.50
C LEU A 30 1.89 4.28 -7.95
N LYS A 31 2.43 5.19 -7.14
CA LYS A 31 2.62 6.60 -7.54
C LYS A 31 3.57 6.76 -8.72
N HIS A 32 4.57 5.88 -8.84
CA HIS A 32 5.51 5.90 -9.96
C HIS A 32 4.88 5.43 -11.28
N TYR A 33 4.15 4.31 -11.23
CA TYR A 33 3.52 3.74 -12.43
C TYR A 33 2.17 4.37 -12.79
N VAL A 34 1.47 4.89 -11.78
CA VAL A 34 0.10 5.39 -11.86
C VAL A 34 0.02 6.71 -11.08
N PRO A 35 0.41 7.84 -11.69
CA PRO A 35 0.51 9.13 -11.01
C PRO A 35 -0.82 9.70 -10.51
N GLU A 36 -1.96 9.13 -10.91
CA GLU A 36 -3.28 9.51 -10.37
C GLU A 36 -3.53 8.97 -8.94
N VAL A 37 -2.71 8.04 -8.45
CA VAL A 37 -2.81 7.46 -7.11
C VAL A 37 -2.32 8.46 -6.06
N SER A 38 -3.19 8.81 -5.13
CA SER A 38 -2.93 9.74 -4.02
C SER A 38 -2.60 8.99 -2.73
N GLU A 39 -3.32 7.91 -2.46
CA GLU A 39 -3.26 7.18 -1.19
C GLU A 39 -3.57 5.69 -1.39
N VAL A 40 -2.90 4.82 -0.63
CA VAL A 40 -3.24 3.40 -0.53
C VAL A 40 -3.84 3.10 0.84
N ARG A 41 -4.98 2.40 0.89
CA ARG A 41 -5.63 1.96 2.13
C ARG A 41 -5.78 0.44 2.15
N ALA A 42 -5.77 -0.12 3.35
CA ALA A 42 -6.17 -1.51 3.54
C ALA A 42 -7.68 -1.62 3.34
N ALA A 43 -8.11 -2.60 2.53
CA ALA A 43 -9.52 -2.95 2.35
C ALA A 43 -10.04 -3.83 3.48
#